data_AF-A0A0F9MXE6-F1
#
_entry.id   AF-A0A0F9MXE6-F1
#
_cell.length_a   1.000
_cell.length_b   1.000
_cell.length_c   1.000
_cell.angle_alpha   90.00
_cell.angle_beta   90.00
_cell.angle_gamma   90.00
#
_symmetry.space_group_name_H-M   'P 1'
#
loop_
_entity.id
_entity.type
_entity.pdbx_description
1 polymer ?
#
loop_
_entity_poly.entity_id
_entity_poly.type
_entity_poly.pdbx_seq_one_letter_code
_entity_poly.pdbx_strand_id
1 'polypeptide(L)'
;MKRDPEAFLKEEMKELRTNNLEWIIRYLEQGSKPHSVVDGKEVLMLNTNNYLGLATHPKIVQAAIDATKKYGAGAGAVPVIAGSFDLTKQFEEKFAEFKEVEASILCQTGFAVNSGLIPMLVGKPDIVISDELNHGSIIDGVRLSGAKRSIYKHCDVGD
;
A
#
# COMPACT_ATOMS: atom_id res chain seq x y z
N MET A 1 4.44 -43.56 -7.84
CA MET A 1 3.50 -42.68 -7.12
C MET A 1 3.45 -41.35 -7.86
N LYS A 2 2.27 -40.89 -8.32
CA LYS A 2 2.15 -39.60 -9.02
C LYS A 2 2.17 -38.51 -7.94
N ARG A 3 3.11 -37.55 -8.01
CA ARG A 3 3.18 -36.41 -7.09
C ARG A 3 1.99 -35.49 -7.36
N ASP A 4 1.25 -35.11 -6.33
CA ASP A 4 0.27 -34.01 -6.38
C ASP A 4 0.85 -32.81 -5.60
N PRO A 5 1.55 -31.89 -6.27
CA PRO A 5 2.19 -30.74 -5.61
C PRO A 5 1.17 -29.73 -5.04
N GLU A 6 -0.11 -29.82 -5.40
CA GLU A 6 -1.16 -28.89 -4.99
C GLU A 6 -2.09 -29.47 -3.92
N ALA A 7 -1.86 -30.70 -3.47
CA ALA A 7 -2.73 -31.38 -2.49
C ALA A 7 -2.93 -30.54 -1.22
N PHE A 8 -1.85 -29.95 -0.69
CA PHE A 8 -1.90 -29.11 0.50
C PHE A 8 -2.74 -27.84 0.30
N LEU A 9 -2.70 -27.21 -0.89
CA LEU A 9 -3.50 -26.03 -1.21
C LEU A 9 -5.00 -26.35 -1.22
N LYS A 10 -5.38 -27.54 -1.70
CA LYS A 10 -6.78 -27.98 -1.70
C LYS A 10 -7.29 -28.20 -0.28
N GLU A 11 -6.45 -28.77 0.58
CA GLU A 11 -6.75 -28.97 2.01
C GLU A 11 -6.90 -27.62 2.73
N GLU A 12 -5.94 -26.71 2.57
CA GLU A 12 -6.01 -25.35 3.15
C GLU A 12 -7.24 -24.56 2.67
N MET A 13 -7.54 -24.58 1.37
CA MET A 13 -8.74 -23.92 0.83
C MET A 13 -10.04 -24.48 1.40
N LYS A 14 -10.09 -25.80 1.64
CA LYS A 14 -11.25 -26.43 2.29
C LYS A 14 -11.39 -25.96 3.74
N GLU A 15 -10.30 -25.83 4.47
CA GLU A 15 -10.31 -25.30 5.84
C GLU A 15 -10.77 -23.83 5.88
N LEU A 16 -10.22 -22.97 5.01
CA LEU A 16 -10.63 -21.57 4.92
C LEU A 16 -12.13 -21.43 4.66
N ARG A 17 -12.67 -22.20 3.71
CA ARG A 17 -14.12 -22.21 3.42
C ARG A 17 -14.96 -22.70 4.58
N THR A 18 -14.53 -23.79 5.22
CA THR A 18 -15.24 -24.35 6.39
C THR A 18 -15.32 -23.34 7.53
N ASN A 19 -14.28 -22.51 7.69
CA ASN A 19 -14.18 -21.50 8.73
C ASN A 19 -14.73 -20.12 8.31
N ASN A 20 -15.35 -19.97 7.12
CA ASN A 20 -15.81 -18.69 6.57
C ASN A 20 -14.71 -17.61 6.45
N LEU A 21 -13.47 -18.04 6.19
CA LEU A 21 -12.31 -17.17 5.99
C LEU A 21 -11.99 -16.93 4.52
N GLU A 22 -12.77 -17.49 3.59
CA GLU A 22 -12.60 -17.23 2.16
C GLU A 22 -12.91 -15.77 1.83
N TRP A 23 -11.97 -15.09 1.18
CA TRP A 23 -12.18 -13.74 0.69
C TRP A 23 -12.97 -13.77 -0.61
N ILE A 24 -14.23 -13.35 -0.53
CA ILE A 24 -15.09 -13.18 -1.72
C ILE A 24 -14.94 -11.74 -2.21
N ILE A 25 -14.31 -11.57 -3.36
CA ILE A 25 -14.13 -10.25 -3.99
C ILE A 25 -15.47 -9.79 -4.58
N ARG A 26 -15.85 -8.56 -4.24
CA ARG A 26 -17.01 -7.85 -4.77
C ARG A 26 -16.54 -6.76 -5.72
N TYR A 27 -17.27 -6.52 -6.80
CA TYR A 27 -16.81 -5.61 -7.86
C TYR A 27 -17.59 -4.29 -7.83
N LEU A 28 -16.87 -3.18 -7.80
CA LEU A 28 -17.45 -1.85 -7.99
C LEU A 28 -17.72 -1.62 -9.49
N GLU A 29 -18.93 -1.20 -9.84
CA GLU A 29 -19.33 -0.95 -11.23
C GLU A 29 -19.26 0.53 -11.62
N GLN A 30 -18.94 1.40 -10.66
CA GLN A 30 -18.73 2.84 -10.88
C GLN A 30 -17.57 3.36 -10.02
N GLY A 31 -17.20 4.63 -10.19
CA GLY A 31 -16.17 5.25 -9.37
C GLY A 31 -16.50 5.25 -7.88
N SER A 32 -15.48 5.23 -7.02
CA SER A 32 -15.65 5.26 -5.55
C SER A 32 -16.32 6.58 -5.12
N LYS A 33 -17.62 6.47 -4.80
CA LYS A 33 -18.52 7.55 -4.38
C LYS A 33 -19.29 7.11 -3.13
N PRO A 34 -19.88 8.03 -2.35
CA PRO A 34 -20.69 7.67 -1.18
C PRO A 34 -21.80 6.65 -1.51
N HIS A 35 -22.49 6.82 -2.63
CA HIS A 35 -23.41 5.81 -3.18
C HIS A 35 -22.76 5.14 -4.40
N SER A 36 -22.76 3.81 -4.42
CA SER A 36 -22.15 3.01 -5.49
C SER A 36 -23.01 1.85 -5.93
N VAL A 37 -22.59 1.17 -6.99
CA VAL A 37 -23.18 -0.09 -7.47
C VAL A 37 -22.14 -1.20 -7.28
N VAL A 38 -22.56 -2.26 -6.59
CA VAL A 38 -21.76 -3.46 -6.34
C VAL A 38 -22.61 -4.69 -6.65
N ASP A 39 -22.12 -5.55 -7.54
CA ASP A 39 -22.82 -6.75 -8.02
C ASP A 39 -24.29 -6.45 -8.42
N GLY A 40 -24.49 -5.37 -9.17
CA GLY A 40 -25.79 -4.88 -9.66
C GLY A 40 -26.70 -4.23 -8.61
N LYS A 41 -26.22 -3.99 -7.39
CA LYS A 41 -27.02 -3.41 -6.29
C LYS A 41 -26.52 -2.04 -5.89
N GLU A 42 -27.44 -1.11 -5.68
CA GLU A 42 -27.14 0.18 -5.07
C GLU A 42 -26.78 0.01 -3.59
N VAL A 43 -25.66 0.60 -3.17
CA VAL A 43 -25.10 0.50 -1.82
C VAL A 43 -24.57 1.84 -1.31
N LEU A 44 -24.59 2.01 0.01
CA LEU A 44 -23.84 3.05 0.70
C LEU A 44 -22.42 2.53 0.98
N MET A 45 -21.40 3.24 0.50
CA MET A 45 -20.00 2.87 0.64
C MET A 45 -19.44 3.25 2.01
N LEU A 46 -19.46 2.29 2.94
CA LEU A 46 -18.86 2.42 4.28
C LEU A 46 -17.55 1.62 4.44
N ASN A 47 -17.04 1.06 3.36
CA ASN A 47 -15.82 0.24 3.34
C ASN A 47 -14.84 0.79 2.29
N THR A 48 -14.31 1.98 2.52
CA THR A 48 -13.35 2.64 1.63
C THR A 48 -12.43 3.60 2.38
N ASN A 49 -11.22 3.80 1.84
CA ASN A 49 -10.25 4.78 2.34
C ASN A 49 -10.38 6.15 1.64
N ASN A 50 -11.48 6.38 0.90
CA ASN A 50 -11.72 7.63 0.17
C ASN A 50 -12.27 8.73 1.10
N TYR A 51 -11.57 9.00 2.20
CA TYR A 51 -12.04 9.86 3.31
C TYR A 51 -12.46 11.26 2.87
N LEU A 52 -11.72 11.85 1.93
CA LEU A 52 -11.96 13.21 1.43
C LEU A 52 -12.74 13.24 0.10
N GLY A 53 -13.19 12.09 -0.40
CA GLY A 53 -13.91 12.01 -1.67
C GLY A 53 -13.06 12.34 -2.91
N LEU A 54 -11.73 12.34 -2.80
CA LEU A 54 -10.83 12.80 -3.86
C LEU A 54 -10.68 11.82 -5.02
N ALA A 55 -10.99 10.52 -4.82
CA ALA A 55 -10.85 9.49 -5.85
C ALA A 55 -11.65 9.78 -7.14
N THR A 56 -12.72 10.57 -7.05
CA THR A 56 -13.56 10.96 -8.21
C THR A 56 -13.71 12.48 -8.35
N HIS A 57 -12.90 13.26 -7.63
CA HIS A 57 -13.02 14.72 -7.64
C HIS A 57 -12.62 15.29 -9.03
N PRO A 58 -13.44 16.15 -9.66
CA PRO A 58 -13.23 16.59 -11.05
C PRO A 58 -11.85 17.20 -11.32
N LYS A 59 -11.32 18.01 -10.37
CA LYS A 59 -9.97 18.59 -10.51
C LYS A 59 -8.86 17.53 -10.53
N ILE A 60 -9.01 16.43 -9.78
CA ILE A 60 -8.01 15.35 -9.73
C ILE A 60 -8.06 14.55 -11.02
N VAL A 61 -9.26 14.23 -11.50
CA VAL A 61 -9.46 13.54 -12.79
C VAL A 61 -8.86 14.35 -13.93
N GLN A 62 -9.13 15.65 -13.98
CA GLN A 62 -8.59 16.52 -15.03
C GLN A 62 -7.06 16.61 -14.97
N ALA A 63 -6.48 16.78 -13.77
CA ALA A 63 -5.03 16.81 -13.60
C ALA A 63 -4.36 15.51 -14.04
N ALA A 64 -4.98 14.35 -13.78
CA ALA A 64 -4.50 13.06 -14.26
C ALA A 64 -4.53 12.98 -15.80
N ILE A 65 -5.64 13.40 -16.44
CA ILE A 65 -5.76 13.44 -17.90
C ILE A 65 -4.67 14.32 -18.52
N ASP A 66 -4.45 15.51 -17.97
CA ASP A 66 -3.48 16.47 -18.50
C ASP A 66 -2.03 15.97 -18.30
N ALA A 67 -1.74 15.35 -17.15
CA ALA A 67 -0.47 14.69 -16.91
C ALA A 67 -0.23 13.54 -17.91
N THR A 68 -1.23 12.69 -18.16
CA THR A 68 -1.12 11.61 -19.16
C THR A 68 -0.87 12.14 -20.56
N LYS A 69 -1.51 13.24 -20.97
CA LYS A 69 -1.26 13.88 -22.27
C LYS A 69 0.17 14.41 -22.40
N LYS A 70 0.75 14.95 -21.32
CA LYS A 70 2.10 15.52 -21.31
C LYS A 70 3.20 14.45 -21.19
N TYR A 71 3.04 13.49 -20.28
CA TYR A 71 4.09 12.55 -19.87
C TYR A 71 3.92 11.13 -20.43
N GLY A 72 2.75 10.82 -21.01
CA GLY A 72 2.40 9.48 -21.44
C GLY A 72 1.85 8.60 -20.30
N ALA A 73 1.67 7.32 -20.60
CA ALA A 73 1.02 6.36 -19.70
C ALA A 73 1.96 5.79 -18.62
N GLY A 74 3.29 5.95 -18.75
CA GLY A 74 4.25 5.41 -17.80
C GLY A 74 5.68 5.87 -18.09
N ALA A 75 6.54 5.73 -17.08
CA ALA A 75 7.92 6.25 -17.13
C ALA A 75 8.90 5.38 -17.94
N GLY A 76 8.56 4.11 -18.21
CA GLY A 76 9.37 3.21 -19.05
C GLY A 76 10.68 2.71 -18.43
N ALA A 77 11.11 3.24 -17.29
CA ALA A 77 12.31 2.81 -16.57
C ALA A 77 12.23 3.13 -15.07
N VAL A 78 13.22 2.67 -14.30
CA VAL A 78 13.42 3.08 -12.90
C VAL A 78 13.97 4.50 -12.80
N PRO A 79 13.82 5.17 -11.64
CA PRO A 79 14.18 6.59 -11.48
C PRO A 79 15.62 6.95 -11.89
N VAL A 80 16.59 6.09 -11.56
CA VAL A 80 18.03 6.31 -11.80
C VAL A 80 18.47 6.14 -13.26
N ILE A 81 17.57 5.71 -14.16
CA ILE A 81 17.88 5.53 -15.59
C ILE A 81 17.22 6.64 -16.41
N ALA A 82 15.93 6.46 -16.72
CA ALA A 82 15.12 7.37 -17.53
C ALA A 82 13.66 7.37 -17.04
N GLY A 83 13.46 7.08 -15.75
CA GLY A 83 12.13 6.87 -15.15
C GLY A 83 11.60 8.05 -14.34
N SER A 84 12.29 9.20 -14.35
CA SER A 84 11.95 10.34 -13.50
C SER A 84 11.43 11.51 -14.33
N PHE A 85 10.24 12.01 -14.00
CA PHE A 85 9.68 13.22 -14.61
C PHE A 85 9.99 14.47 -13.78
N ASP A 86 10.03 15.64 -14.40
CA ASP A 86 10.04 16.93 -13.68
C ASP A 86 8.85 17.05 -12.70
N LEU A 87 7.72 16.43 -13.03
CA LEU A 87 6.55 16.30 -12.15
C LEU A 87 6.86 15.58 -10.84
N THR A 88 7.74 14.56 -10.87
CA THR A 88 8.11 13.80 -9.65
C THR A 88 8.87 14.70 -8.69
N LYS A 89 9.86 15.44 -9.20
CA LYS A 89 10.61 16.42 -8.40
C LYS A 89 9.69 17.49 -7.79
N GLN A 90 8.79 18.07 -8.59
CA GLN A 90 7.84 19.07 -8.10
C GLN A 90 6.90 18.51 -7.01
N PHE A 91 6.49 17.25 -7.14
CA PHE A 91 5.71 16.58 -6.10
C PHE A 91 6.54 16.42 -4.82
N GLU A 92 7.77 15.91 -4.90
CA GLU A 92 8.63 15.67 -3.75
C GLU A 92 8.95 16.96 -2.98
N GLU A 93 9.20 18.07 -3.69
CA GLU A 93 9.41 19.39 -3.08
C GLU A 93 8.16 19.90 -2.36
N LYS A 94 7.00 19.86 -3.01
CA LYS A 94 5.72 20.27 -2.41
C LYS A 94 5.30 19.37 -1.24
N PHE A 95 5.58 18.08 -1.33
CA PHE A 95 5.24 17.13 -0.28
C PHE A 95 6.15 17.31 0.93
N ALA A 96 7.43 17.61 0.73
CA ALA A 96 8.35 17.96 1.81
C ALA A 96 7.90 19.24 2.53
N GLU A 97 7.51 20.28 1.77
CA GLU A 97 6.92 21.51 2.32
C GLU A 97 5.65 21.22 3.13
N PHE A 98 4.70 20.46 2.55
CA PHE A 98 3.45 20.09 3.22
C PHE A 98 3.66 19.28 4.51
N LYS A 99 4.72 18.46 4.55
CA LYS A 99 5.06 17.62 5.70
C LYS A 99 6.01 18.29 6.69
N GLU A 100 6.48 19.50 6.40
CA GLU A 100 7.45 20.26 7.20
C GLU A 100 8.75 19.46 7.44
N VAL A 101 9.27 18.84 6.38
CA VAL A 101 10.53 18.05 6.40
C VAL A 101 11.51 18.56 5.35
N GLU A 102 12.79 18.23 5.50
CA GLU A 102 13.87 18.72 4.62
C GLU A 102 13.78 18.17 3.19
N ALA A 103 13.29 16.93 3.03
CA ALA A 103 13.17 16.26 1.74
C ALA A 103 12.08 15.17 1.77
N SER A 104 11.62 14.75 0.60
CA SER A 104 10.76 13.57 0.46
C SER A 104 11.15 12.76 -0.77
N ILE A 105 10.80 11.47 -0.78
CA ILE A 105 11.04 10.55 -1.89
C ILE A 105 9.72 9.88 -2.25
N LEU A 106 9.33 9.91 -3.53
CA LEU A 106 8.14 9.24 -4.01
C LEU A 106 8.39 7.73 -4.21
N CYS A 107 7.47 6.92 -3.67
CA CYS A 107 7.44 5.48 -3.88
C CYS A 107 6.06 5.06 -4.37
N GLN A 108 5.98 3.91 -5.06
CA GLN A 108 4.74 3.46 -5.70
C GLN A 108 3.60 3.17 -4.71
N THR A 109 3.91 2.66 -3.52
CA THR A 109 2.92 2.35 -2.48
C THR A 109 3.51 2.52 -1.08
N GLY A 110 2.66 2.72 -0.07
CA GLY A 110 3.09 2.71 1.33
C GLY A 110 3.68 1.37 1.78
N PHE A 111 3.30 0.26 1.12
CA PHE A 111 3.95 -1.03 1.35
C PHE A 111 5.41 -0.99 0.90
N ALA A 112 5.67 -0.56 -0.33
CA ALA A 112 7.01 -0.47 -0.91
C ALA A 112 7.93 0.48 -0.12
N VAL A 113 7.39 1.58 0.42
CA VAL A 113 8.11 2.47 1.33
C VAL A 113 8.63 1.68 2.53
N ASN A 114 7.74 1.04 3.29
CA ASN A 114 8.12 0.36 4.52
C ASN A 114 9.00 -0.86 4.26
N SER A 115 8.63 -1.72 3.31
CA SER A 115 9.37 -2.95 3.01
C SER A 115 10.72 -2.68 2.33
N GLY A 116 10.85 -1.55 1.63
CA GLY A 116 12.05 -1.18 0.89
C GLY A 116 13.02 -0.30 1.69
N LEU A 117 12.52 0.65 2.49
CA LEU A 117 13.36 1.62 3.21
C LEU A 117 13.82 1.14 4.58
N ILE A 118 12.97 0.45 5.37
CA ILE A 118 13.37 -0.01 6.71
C ILE A 118 14.66 -0.86 6.64
N PRO A 119 14.81 -1.83 5.70
CA PRO A 119 16.05 -2.61 5.56
C PRO A 119 17.28 -1.81 5.16
N MET A 120 17.11 -0.60 4.62
CA MET A 120 18.21 0.28 4.23
C MET A 120 18.69 1.17 5.39
N LEU A 121 17.86 1.34 6.42
CA LEU A 121 18.14 2.22 7.55
C LEU A 121 18.67 1.47 8.77
N VAL A 122 18.27 0.22 8.96
CA VAL A 122 18.65 -0.62 10.11
C VAL A 122 19.05 -2.02 9.66
N GLY A 123 19.88 -2.70 10.45
CA GLY A 123 20.32 -4.07 10.17
C GLY A 123 20.58 -4.91 11.43
N LYS A 124 21.27 -6.04 11.26
CA LYS A 124 21.60 -7.00 12.34
C LYS A 124 22.13 -6.41 13.67
N PRO A 125 22.98 -5.36 13.69
CA PRO A 125 23.45 -4.81 14.96
C PRO A 125 22.39 -3.98 15.70
N ASP A 126 21.32 -3.58 15.02
CA ASP A 126 20.31 -2.65 15.52
C ASP A 126 19.11 -3.38 16.14
N ILE A 127 18.22 -2.59 16.76
CA ILE A 127 16.94 -3.03 17.27
C ILE A 127 15.81 -2.12 16.79
N VAL A 128 14.68 -2.70 16.41
CA VAL A 128 13.44 -1.99 16.13
C VAL A 128 12.43 -2.30 17.23
N ILE A 129 11.89 -1.26 17.86
CA ILE A 129 10.79 -1.34 18.82
C ILE A 129 9.49 -1.04 18.07
N SER A 130 8.57 -2.00 18.00
CA SER A 130 7.37 -1.94 17.17
C SER A 130 6.11 -2.20 17.98
N ASP A 131 5.06 -1.43 17.73
CA ASP A 131 3.72 -1.68 18.27
C ASP A 131 3.19 -3.02 17.72
N GLU A 132 2.46 -3.79 18.54
CA GLU A 132 1.91 -5.09 18.16
C GLU A 132 0.87 -5.03 17.04
N LEU A 133 0.18 -3.88 16.87
CA LEU A 133 -0.83 -3.65 15.82
C LEU A 133 -0.30 -2.87 14.63
N ASN A 134 1.02 -2.71 14.50
CA ASN A 134 1.63 -2.09 13.33
C ASN A 134 1.19 -2.79 12.04
N HIS A 135 0.99 -1.99 10.99
CA HIS A 135 0.57 -2.49 9.69
C HIS A 135 1.58 -3.51 9.13
N GLY A 136 1.08 -4.54 8.43
CA GLY A 136 1.89 -5.65 7.93
C GLY A 136 3.11 -5.22 7.10
N SER A 137 3.03 -4.11 6.38
CA SER A 137 4.17 -3.58 5.62
C SER A 137 5.37 -3.15 6.50
N ILE A 138 5.10 -2.63 7.69
CA ILE A 138 6.15 -2.26 8.67
C ILE A 138 6.78 -3.54 9.20
N ILE A 139 5.94 -4.51 9.58
CA ILE A 139 6.38 -5.83 10.06
C ILE A 139 7.29 -6.50 9.04
N ASP A 140 6.90 -6.51 7.77
CA ASP A 140 7.70 -7.11 6.70
C ASP A 140 9.00 -6.33 6.43
N GLY A 141 8.97 -5.01 6.46
CA GLY A 141 10.20 -4.20 6.39
C GLY A 141 11.19 -4.50 7.52
N VAL A 142 10.71 -4.63 8.75
CA VAL A 142 11.54 -5.01 9.91
C VAL A 142 12.07 -6.45 9.77
N ARG A 143 11.28 -7.38 9.23
CA ARG A 143 11.74 -8.75 8.98
C ARG A 143 12.85 -8.78 7.92
N LEU A 144 12.72 -8.00 6.86
CA LEU A 144 13.69 -7.92 5.77
C LEU A 144 15.01 -7.27 6.19
N SER A 145 15.01 -6.38 7.20
CA SER A 145 16.23 -5.72 7.69
C SER A 145 17.18 -6.68 8.44
N GLY A 146 16.64 -7.74 9.03
CA GLY A 146 17.40 -8.65 9.88
C GLY A 146 17.81 -8.04 11.24
N ALA A 147 17.32 -6.85 11.58
CA ALA A 147 17.50 -6.25 12.88
C ALA A 147 16.81 -7.07 13.99
N LYS A 148 17.28 -6.92 15.23
CA LYS A 148 16.53 -7.42 16.39
C LYS A 148 15.19 -6.67 16.45
N ARG A 149 14.15 -7.32 16.97
CA ARG A 149 12.83 -6.71 17.14
C ARG A 149 12.34 -6.90 18.57
N SER A 150 11.82 -5.83 19.16
CA SER A 150 11.03 -5.87 20.38
C SER A 150 9.62 -5.41 20.04
N ILE A 151 8.61 -6.16 20.47
CA ILE A 151 7.20 -5.82 20.21
C ILE A 151 6.60 -5.41 21.54
N TYR A 152 6.02 -4.21 21.60
CA TYR A 152 5.33 -3.70 22.78
C TYR A 152 3.81 -3.71 22.57
N LYS A 153 3.05 -3.81 23.66
CA LYS A 153 1.58 -3.80 23.63
C LYS A 153 1.03 -2.51 23.02
N HIS A 154 -0.10 -2.62 22.33
CA HIS A 154 -0.66 -1.51 21.57
C HIS A 154 -0.87 -0.27 22.44
N CYS A 155 -0.24 0.85 22.03
CA CYS A 155 -0.27 2.13 22.76
C CYS A 155 0.18 2.07 24.24
N ASP A 156 0.95 1.05 24.64
CA ASP A 156 1.50 0.94 26.00
C ASP A 156 2.95 1.44 26.05
N VAL A 157 3.13 2.66 26.57
CA VAL A 157 4.46 3.28 26.71
C VAL A 157 5.28 2.64 27.84
N GLY A 158 4.66 1.86 28.73
CA GLY A 158 5.29 1.32 29.93
C GLY A 158 5.83 -0.11 29.83
N ASP A 159 5.60 -0.80 28.71
CA ASP A 159 6.05 -2.19 28.43
C ASP A 159 7.54 -2.26 28.04
#